data_AF-A0A1G3IKK1-F1
#
_entry.id   AF-A0A1G3IKK1-F1
#
_cell.length_a   1.000
_cell.length_b   1.000
_cell.length_c   1.000
_cell.angle_alpha   90.00
_cell.angle_beta   90.00
_cell.angle_gamma   90.00
#
_symmetry.space_group_name_H-M   'P 1'
#
loop_
_entity.id
_entity.type
_entity.pdbx_description
1 polymer ?
#
loop_
_entity_poly.entity_id
_entity_poly.type
_entity_poly.pdbx_seq_one_letter_code
_entity_poly.pdbx_strand_id
1 'polypeptide(L)'
;MSTRKPFATVSLALALSACVVVPVEDEVAASSCDTYTKSMTLKTVTANGGGLHCRDEACLAVILAVSAGSLIVSGSIVLTNNTVHWLEYQGSCDDSFLNTTKQRFLDSLDDPKPVSAKLLAQ
;
A
#
# COMPACT_ATOMS: atom_id res chain seq x y z
N MET A 1 -8.61 -21.37 27.25
CA MET A 1 -9.51 -21.59 26.10
C MET A 1 -8.87 -20.99 24.86
N SER A 2 -8.33 -21.86 24.00
CA SER A 2 -7.53 -21.50 22.81
C SER A 2 -8.43 -21.52 21.57
N THR A 3 -9.21 -20.45 21.36
CA THR A 3 -10.20 -20.36 20.26
C THR A 3 -9.72 -19.56 19.04
N ARG A 4 -8.47 -19.08 19.01
CA ARG A 4 -7.92 -18.36 17.84
C ARG A 4 -7.61 -19.25 16.63
N LYS A 5 -7.31 -20.54 16.87
CA LYS A 5 -6.95 -21.51 15.83
C LYS A 5 -8.11 -21.91 14.89
N PRO A 6 -9.33 -22.23 15.38
CA PRO A 6 -10.42 -22.66 14.50
C PRO A 6 -10.86 -21.56 13.53
N PHE A 7 -10.83 -20.30 13.95
CA PHE A 7 -11.27 -19.18 13.10
C PHE A 7 -10.32 -18.98 11.92
N ALA A 8 -9.00 -19.00 12.15
CA ALA A 8 -8.00 -18.89 11.09
C ALA A 8 -8.08 -20.06 10.10
N THR A 9 -8.27 -21.29 10.59
CA THR A 9 -8.41 -22.47 9.72
C THR A 9 -9.72 -22.47 8.93
N VAL A 10 -10.83 -22.00 9.51
CA VAL A 10 -12.12 -21.90 8.82
C VAL A 10 -12.09 -20.78 7.79
N SER A 11 -11.54 -19.60 8.11
CA SER A 11 -11.36 -18.51 7.15
C SER A 11 -10.45 -18.92 5.98
N LEU A 12 -9.38 -19.67 6.24
CA LEU A 12 -8.49 -20.20 5.20
C LEU A 12 -9.20 -21.23 4.31
N ALA A 13 -9.97 -22.15 4.90
CA ALA A 13 -10.73 -23.16 4.15
C ALA A 13 -11.86 -22.54 3.30
N LEU A 14 -12.55 -21.51 3.83
CA LEU A 14 -13.61 -20.80 3.13
C LEU A 14 -13.05 -19.94 1.98
N ALA A 15 -11.90 -19.31 2.20
CA ALA A 15 -11.15 -18.57 1.19
C ALA A 15 -10.71 -19.46 0.02
N LEU A 16 -10.34 -20.73 0.26
CA LEU A 16 -9.98 -21.66 -0.81
C LEU A 16 -11.17 -22.05 -1.72
N SER A 17 -12.41 -21.86 -1.26
CA SER A 17 -13.64 -22.24 -1.98
C SER A 17 -14.41 -21.07 -2.61
N ALA A 18 -14.03 -19.83 -2.33
CA ALA A 18 -14.71 -18.61 -2.78
C ALA A 18 -13.77 -17.70 -3.59
N CYS A 19 -14.32 -16.66 -4.23
CA CYS A 19 -13.51 -15.65 -4.92
C CYS A 19 -12.75 -14.82 -3.89
N VAL A 20 -11.42 -14.88 -3.90
CA VAL A 20 -10.57 -14.16 -2.95
C VAL A 20 -9.81 -13.07 -3.68
N VAL A 21 -9.90 -11.84 -3.15
CA VAL A 21 -9.10 -10.72 -3.63
C VAL A 21 -7.82 -10.65 -2.80
N VAL A 22 -6.66 -10.69 -3.44
CA VAL A 22 -5.35 -10.63 -2.77
C VAL A 22 -4.50 -9.49 -3.30
N PRO A 23 -3.64 -8.87 -2.47
CA PRO A 23 -2.63 -7.94 -2.95
C PRO A 23 -1.54 -8.68 -3.72
N VAL A 24 -1.07 -8.09 -4.82
CA VAL A 24 0.04 -8.59 -5.63
C VAL A 24 0.97 -7.42 -5.91
N GLU A 25 2.28 -7.67 -5.91
CA GLU A 25 3.30 -6.67 -6.25
C GLU A 25 3.34 -6.43 -7.76
N ASP A 26 3.47 -5.17 -8.16
CA ASP A 26 3.59 -4.84 -9.58
C ASP A 26 5.03 -5.10 -10.06
N GLU A 27 5.19 -6.05 -10.98
CA GLU A 27 6.48 -6.42 -11.58
C GLU A 27 7.10 -5.28 -12.43
N VAL A 28 6.31 -4.27 -12.83
CA VAL A 28 6.68 -3.29 -13.88
C VAL A 28 6.41 -1.82 -13.50
N ALA A 29 6.33 -1.50 -12.22
CA ALA A 29 6.38 -0.11 -11.77
C ALA A 29 7.73 0.16 -11.08
N ALA A 30 8.84 -0.03 -11.81
CA ALA A 30 10.13 0.41 -11.34
C ALA A 30 10.11 1.95 -11.26
N SER A 31 10.00 2.48 -10.05
CA SER A 31 10.25 3.89 -9.78
C SER A 31 11.60 4.30 -10.39
N SER A 32 11.73 5.55 -10.84
CA SER A 32 12.95 6.11 -11.43
C SER A 32 14.19 6.09 -10.50
N CYS A 33 13.98 5.65 -9.26
CA CYS A 33 14.91 5.65 -8.13
C CYS A 33 14.66 4.42 -7.25
N ASP A 34 15.63 4.06 -6.42
CA ASP A 34 15.52 2.94 -5.48
C ASP A 34 14.59 3.28 -4.31
N THR A 35 13.52 2.50 -4.19
CA THR A 35 12.58 2.51 -3.07
C THR A 35 12.50 1.11 -2.46
N TYR A 36 12.48 1.03 -1.13
CA TYR A 36 12.33 -0.18 -0.33
C TYR A 36 10.95 -0.79 -0.51
N THR A 37 9.90 0.03 -0.57
CA THR A 37 8.52 -0.43 -0.81
C THR A 37 8.20 -0.47 -2.31
N LYS A 38 7.29 -1.38 -2.70
CA LYS A 38 6.82 -1.54 -4.09
C LYS A 38 5.33 -1.26 -4.18
N SER A 39 4.90 -0.70 -5.32
CA SER A 39 3.48 -0.58 -5.65
C SER A 39 2.82 -1.96 -5.70
N MET A 40 1.58 -2.01 -5.20
CA MET A 40 0.75 -3.20 -5.19
C MET A 40 -0.59 -2.93 -5.89
N THR A 41 -1.14 -3.99 -6.47
CA THR A 41 -2.49 -4.02 -7.06
C THR A 41 -3.30 -5.20 -6.51
N LEU A 42 -4.62 -5.13 -6.66
CA LEU A 42 -5.51 -6.22 -6.25
C LEU A 42 -5.70 -7.19 -7.40
N LYS A 43 -5.47 -8.49 -7.13
CA LYS A 43 -5.78 -9.57 -8.06
C LYS A 43 -6.89 -10.44 -7.51
N THR A 44 -7.89 -10.70 -8.32
CA THR A 44 -8.95 -11.66 -8.00
C THR A 44 -8.47 -13.07 -8.34
N VAL A 45 -8.32 -13.91 -7.32
CA VAL A 45 -8.11 -15.34 -7.50
C VAL A 45 -9.48 -16.00 -7.48
N THR A 46 -9.99 -16.28 -8.67
CA THR A 46 -11.14 -17.16 -8.85
C THR A 46 -10.62 -18.58 -8.83
N ALA A 47 -11.10 -19.42 -7.90
CA ALA A 47 -10.81 -20.85 -7.93
C ALA A 47 -11.40 -21.46 -9.21
N ASN A 48 -10.58 -21.56 -10.26
CA ASN A 48 -10.91 -22.25 -11.50
C ASN A 48 -11.16 -23.73 -11.20
N GLY A 49 -12.41 -24.18 -11.22
CA GLY A 49 -12.70 -25.62 -11.12
C GLY A 49 -14.15 -26.04 -10.97
N GLY A 50 -15.06 -25.17 -10.55
CA GLY A 50 -16.48 -25.52 -10.48
C GLY A 50 -17.27 -24.33 -10.00
N GLY A 51 -18.24 -23.88 -10.79
CA GLY A 51 -19.19 -22.88 -10.32
C GLY A 51 -19.74 -23.32 -8.97
N LEU A 52 -19.56 -22.50 -7.95
CA LEU A 52 -20.10 -22.77 -6.63
C LEU A 52 -21.64 -22.67 -6.77
N HIS A 53 -22.28 -23.81 -7.00
CA HIS A 53 -23.72 -23.90 -7.16
C HIS A 53 -24.39 -23.75 -5.77
N CYS A 54 -24.50 -22.52 -5.28
CA CYS A 54 -25.38 -22.23 -4.15
C CYS A 54 -26.83 -22.41 -4.58
N ARG A 55 -27.53 -23.30 -3.87
CA ARG A 55 -28.96 -23.54 -4.06
C ARG A 55 -29.83 -22.78 -3.07
N ASP A 56 -29.23 -22.14 -2.08
CA ASP A 56 -29.91 -21.42 -1.01
C ASP A 56 -29.33 -20.00 -0.78
N GLU A 57 -30.17 -19.12 -0.25
CA GLU A 57 -29.85 -17.71 0.02
C GLU A 57 -28.76 -17.54 1.10
N ALA A 58 -28.66 -18.47 2.06
CA ALA A 58 -27.66 -18.38 3.13
C ALA A 58 -26.24 -18.66 2.59
N CYS A 59 -26.12 -19.64 1.69
CA CYS A 59 -24.89 -19.94 0.95
C CYS A 59 -24.44 -18.73 0.12
N LEU A 60 -25.36 -18.07 -0.58
CA LEU A 60 -25.05 -16.84 -1.33
C LEU A 60 -24.57 -15.71 -0.41
N ALA A 61 -25.27 -15.49 0.71
CA ALA A 61 -24.91 -14.46 1.68
C ALA A 61 -23.50 -14.67 2.26
N VAL A 62 -23.12 -15.91 2.56
CA VAL A 62 -21.78 -16.24 3.05
C VAL A 62 -20.71 -15.94 2.01
N ILE A 63 -20.92 -16.32 0.74
CA ILE A 63 -19.94 -16.03 -0.33
C ILE A 63 -19.75 -14.53 -0.50
N LEU A 64 -20.85 -13.76 -0.51
CA LEU A 64 -20.79 -12.31 -0.64
C LEU A 64 -20.04 -11.69 0.54
N ALA A 65 -20.33 -12.12 1.76
CA ALA A 65 -19.63 -11.64 2.95
C ALA A 65 -18.13 -11.94 2.92
N VAL A 66 -17.73 -13.15 2.49
CA VAL A 66 -16.32 -13.54 2.37
C VAL A 66 -15.61 -12.75 1.27
N SER A 67 -16.25 -12.61 0.12
CA SER A 67 -15.70 -11.86 -1.02
C SER A 67 -15.50 -10.40 -0.66
N ALA A 68 -16.54 -9.75 -0.11
CA ALA A 68 -16.48 -8.37 0.34
C ALA A 68 -15.47 -8.18 1.48
N GLY A 69 -15.42 -9.10 2.44
CA GLY A 69 -14.43 -9.08 3.51
C GLY A 69 -13.00 -9.16 2.98
N SER A 70 -12.73 -10.05 2.02
CA SER A 70 -11.41 -10.18 1.41
C SER A 70 -11.01 -8.91 0.65
N LEU A 71 -11.96 -8.27 -0.05
CA LEU A 71 -11.73 -7.01 -0.74
C LEU A 71 -11.37 -5.88 0.23
N ILE A 72 -12.09 -5.76 1.35
CA ILE A 72 -11.83 -4.71 2.35
C ILE A 72 -10.44 -4.89 2.95
N VAL A 73 -10.11 -6.11 3.39
CA VAL A 73 -8.82 -6.40 4.03
C VAL A 73 -7.68 -6.19 3.03
N SER A 74 -7.74 -6.83 1.87
CA SER A 74 -6.68 -6.72 0.87
C SER A 74 -6.58 -5.30 0.30
N GLY A 75 -7.70 -4.62 0.09
CA GLY A 75 -7.73 -3.22 -0.36
C GLY A 75 -7.07 -2.27 0.63
N SER A 76 -7.27 -2.47 1.94
CA SER A 76 -6.60 -1.66 2.96
C SER A 76 -5.08 -1.82 2.95
N ILE A 77 -4.58 -3.03 2.67
CA ILE A 77 -3.15 -3.33 2.55
C ILE A 77 -2.57 -2.60 1.34
N VAL A 78 -3.23 -2.72 0.17
CA VAL A 78 -2.80 -2.04 -1.06
C VAL A 78 -2.78 -0.53 -0.89
N LEU A 79 -3.84 0.06 -0.32
CA LEU A 79 -3.90 1.50 -0.09
C LEU A 79 -2.79 1.98 0.85
N THR A 80 -2.56 1.28 1.96
CA THR A 80 -1.53 1.67 2.93
C THR A 80 -0.13 1.52 2.32
N ASN A 81 0.16 0.40 1.65
CA ASN A 81 1.47 0.20 1.02
C ASN A 81 1.73 1.24 -0.07
N ASN A 82 0.78 1.45 -0.99
CA ASN A 82 0.95 2.43 -2.07
C ASN A 82 1.12 3.86 -1.53
N THR A 83 0.50 4.17 -0.39
CA THR A 83 0.71 5.46 0.31
C THR A 83 2.13 5.57 0.87
N VAL A 84 2.62 4.52 1.53
CA VAL A 84 4.00 4.48 2.04
C VAL A 84 5.00 4.56 0.89
N HIS A 85 4.77 3.84 -0.20
CA HIS A 85 5.58 3.89 -1.41
C HIS A 85 5.65 5.29 -2.02
N TRP A 86 4.51 5.98 -2.10
CA TRP A 86 4.50 7.37 -2.56
C TRP A 86 5.28 8.31 -1.62
N LEU A 87 5.12 8.17 -0.30
CA LEU A 87 5.85 8.97 0.68
C LEU A 87 7.36 8.72 0.61
N GLU A 88 7.76 7.47 0.43
CA GLU A 88 9.15 7.08 0.28
C GLU A 88 9.76 7.69 -0.98
N TYR A 89 9.07 7.61 -2.11
CA TYR A 89 9.49 8.25 -3.36
C TYR A 89 9.70 9.76 -3.17
N GLN A 90 8.80 10.44 -2.45
CA GLN A 90 8.94 11.87 -2.18
C GLN A 90 10.13 12.24 -1.27
N GLY A 91 10.56 11.34 -0.39
CA GLY A 91 11.64 11.60 0.55
C GLY A 91 13.03 11.20 0.04
N SER A 92 13.09 10.11 -0.73
CA SER A 92 14.35 9.47 -1.14
C SER A 92 14.83 9.90 -2.51
N CYS A 93 13.93 10.29 -3.42
CA CYS A 93 14.28 10.51 -4.82
C CYS A 93 14.56 11.99 -5.10
N ASP A 94 15.61 12.27 -5.87
CA ASP A 94 16.08 13.64 -6.17
C ASP A 94 15.16 14.42 -7.11
N ASP A 95 14.43 13.71 -7.98
CA ASP A 95 13.42 14.25 -8.88
C ASP A 95 12.10 14.59 -8.17
N SER A 96 11.98 14.26 -6.88
CA SER A 96 10.75 14.48 -6.13
C SER A 96 10.58 15.93 -5.65
N PHE A 97 9.32 16.31 -5.44
CA PHE A 97 8.97 17.67 -5.03
C PHE A 97 9.49 18.00 -3.62
N LEU A 98 9.38 17.06 -2.67
CA LEU A 98 9.80 17.32 -1.30
C LEU A 98 11.33 17.37 -1.17
N ASN A 99 12.06 16.47 -1.81
CA ASN A 99 13.52 16.52 -1.78
C ASN A 99 14.05 17.79 -2.44
N THR A 100 13.51 18.20 -3.60
CA THR A 100 13.86 19.47 -4.25
C THR A 100 13.63 20.67 -3.31
N THR A 101 12.51 20.69 -2.58
CA THR A 101 12.20 21.80 -1.66
C THR A 101 13.10 21.79 -0.43
N LYS A 102 13.41 20.61 0.11
CA LYS A 102 14.36 20.43 1.21
C LYS A 102 15.74 20.96 0.82
N GLN A 103 16.27 20.59 -0.36
CA GLN A 103 17.57 21.06 -0.83
C GLN A 103 17.61 22.59 -0.95
N ARG A 104 16.61 23.21 -1.57
CA ARG A 104 16.53 24.69 -1.63
C ARG A 104 16.50 25.35 -0.25
N PHE A 105 15.82 24.73 0.72
CA PHE A 105 15.78 25.26 2.07
C PHE A 105 17.14 25.13 2.77
N LEU A 106 17.80 23.97 2.65
CA LEU A 106 19.14 23.75 3.19
C LEU A 106 20.15 24.72 2.57
N ASP A 107 20.11 24.92 1.25
CA ASP A 107 20.96 25.90 0.55
C ASP A 107 20.74 27.33 1.10
N SER A 108 19.49 27.69 1.41
CA SER A 108 19.18 28.99 2.02
C SER A 108 19.66 29.11 3.48
N LEU A 109 19.93 28.00 4.17
CA LEU A 109 20.52 28.00 5.52
C LEU A 109 22.04 28.05 5.46
N ASP A 110 22.63 27.38 4.46
CA ASP A 110 24.08 27.31 4.29
C ASP A 110 24.65 28.60 3.70
N ASP A 111 23.83 29.41 2.98
CA ASP A 111 24.23 30.73 2.49
C ASP A 111 24.47 31.68 3.69
N PRO A 112 25.74 31.92 4.07
CA PRO A 112 26.04 32.86 5.12
C PRO A 112 25.77 34.23 4.50
N LYS A 113 24.58 34.80 4.78
CA LYS A 113 24.33 36.22 4.47
C LYS A 113 25.56 36.98 4.96
N PRO A 114 26.30 37.68 4.07
CA PRO A 114 27.40 38.51 4.53
C PRO A 114 26.77 39.47 5.54
N VAL A 115 27.18 39.35 6.81
CA VAL A 115 26.83 40.33 7.84
C VAL A 115 27.21 41.65 7.23
N SER A 116 26.19 42.42 6.88
CA SER A 116 26.34 43.58 6.02
C SER A 116 27.39 44.47 6.65
N ALA A 117 28.56 44.60 6.01
CA ALA A 117 29.67 45.42 6.48
C ALA A 117 29.27 46.91 6.69
N LYS A 118 28.05 47.29 6.29
CA LYS A 118 27.41 48.56 6.61
C LYS A 118 27.01 48.75 8.08
N LEU A 119 26.95 47.70 8.90
CA LEU A 119 26.56 47.80 10.32
C LEU A 119 27.74 47.92 11.30
N LEU A 120 28.99 47.75 10.82
CA LEU A 120 30.22 47.91 11.62
C LEU A 120 30.95 49.24 11.35
N ALA A 121 30.37 50.12 10.54
CA ALA A 121 30.96 51.40 10.12
C ALA A 121 30.13 52.64 10.56
N GLN A 122 29.28 52.50 11.59
CA GLN A 122 28.62 53.63 12.26
C GLN A 122 29.04 53.72 13.72
#